data_AF-A0AAU3DV78-F1
#
_entry.id   AF-A0AAU3DV78-F1
#
_cell.length_a   1.000
_cell.length_b   1.000
_cell.length_c   1.000
_cell.angle_alpha   90.00
_cell.angle_beta   90.00
_cell.angle_gamma   90.00
#
_symmetry.space_group_name_H-M   'P 1'
#
loop_
_entity.id
_entity.type
_entity.pdbx_description
1 polymer ?
#
loop_
_entity_poly.entity_id
_entity_poly.type
_entity_poly.pdbx_seq_one_letter_code
_entity_poly.pdbx_strand_id
1 'polypeptide(L)'
;MHLAHPTRWLNRLLVLVLAATVLAAPAGAAAPAQAGARQQSAPATDWTAVPGAAGARSGPASVVYGGELFLFVRAGNGTVRVNRFSLSAGTWTGWTAVPGTTRATSAPAATVYGGELHLFTRTTNGTIKTNRLTLSTNTWTGWTAVPGTTRATSAPAATVYGGELHLFTRTTNGTIKTNRLTAARTWSGWTAVPGTTRATSAPAATVYGGELHLFTRTTNGTIRTNRLTLSTNTWTGWTAVPDTTRATSAPAATVYGGELHLFTRTTNGTIKTNRLTAARTWSGWTAVPGPAGAASAPATTVYGGELHLFVRGAGDRVYQARVGG
;
A
#
# COMPACT_ATOMS: atom_id res chain seq x y z
N MET A 1 48.87 -8.22 -82.26
CA MET A 1 47.70 -7.35 -82.39
C MET A 1 47.34 -6.84 -81.01
N HIS A 2 47.85 -5.67 -80.66
CA HIS A 2 47.42 -4.88 -79.52
C HIS A 2 47.75 -3.43 -79.85
N LEU A 3 46.92 -2.52 -79.32
CA LEU A 3 47.03 -1.06 -79.31
C LEU A 3 46.36 -0.36 -80.50
N ALA A 4 45.34 0.43 -80.21
CA ALA A 4 45.47 1.88 -80.29
C ALA A 4 44.29 2.59 -79.62
N HIS A 5 44.64 3.58 -78.81
CA HIS A 5 43.78 4.59 -78.20
C HIS A 5 43.41 5.72 -79.20
N PRO A 6 42.43 6.55 -78.84
CA PRO A 6 41.66 7.40 -79.77
C PRO A 6 42.17 8.85 -79.81
N THR A 7 41.60 9.66 -80.71
CA THR A 7 41.29 11.08 -80.47
C THR A 7 40.58 11.68 -81.69
N ARG A 8 39.37 12.24 -81.51
CA ARG A 8 38.92 13.46 -82.22
C ARG A 8 37.96 14.26 -81.35
N TRP A 9 38.28 15.53 -81.23
CA TRP A 9 37.47 16.60 -80.66
C TRP A 9 36.52 17.14 -81.74
N LEU A 10 35.35 17.69 -81.35
CA LEU A 10 34.93 19.06 -81.73
C LEU A 10 33.62 19.51 -81.04
N ASN A 11 33.59 20.81 -80.75
CA ASN A 11 32.46 21.76 -80.74
C ASN A 11 31.52 21.92 -79.53
N ARG A 12 31.91 22.90 -78.70
CA ARG A 12 31.19 24.12 -78.25
C ARG A 12 29.67 24.20 -78.50
N LEU A 13 28.91 24.50 -77.43
CA LEU A 13 28.05 25.68 -77.37
C LEU A 13 27.79 26.13 -75.91
N LEU A 14 27.51 27.42 -75.75
CA LEU A 14 27.55 28.26 -74.56
C LEU A 14 26.13 28.56 -74.05
N VAL A 15 25.84 28.49 -72.74
CA VAL A 15 24.81 29.35 -72.08
C VAL A 15 25.19 29.62 -70.62
N LEU A 16 25.12 30.91 -70.26
CA LEU A 16 25.33 31.55 -68.95
C LEU A 16 24.37 31.04 -67.86
N VAL A 17 24.86 30.83 -66.63
CA VAL A 17 24.08 31.04 -65.38
C VAL A 17 24.99 31.60 -64.29
N LEU A 18 24.51 32.65 -63.62
CA LEU A 18 25.17 33.43 -62.57
C LEU A 18 25.59 32.57 -61.36
N ALA A 19 26.77 32.90 -60.82
CA ALA A 19 27.43 32.24 -59.72
C ALA A 19 26.85 32.61 -58.34
N ALA A 20 26.73 31.60 -57.47
CA ALA A 20 26.85 31.76 -56.02
C ALA A 20 27.48 30.47 -55.45
N THR A 21 28.81 30.46 -55.35
CA THR A 21 29.56 29.40 -54.67
C THR A 21 29.45 29.59 -53.17
N VAL A 22 28.78 28.65 -52.51
CA VAL A 22 28.88 28.44 -51.07
C VAL A 22 30.21 27.73 -50.80
N LEU A 23 31.11 28.40 -50.07
CA LEU A 23 32.33 27.82 -49.55
C LEU A 23 31.98 26.90 -48.37
N ALA A 24 32.47 25.66 -48.42
CA ALA A 24 32.41 24.73 -47.30
C ALA A 24 33.44 25.11 -46.21
N ALA A 25 33.07 24.93 -44.95
CA ALA A 25 34.00 24.81 -43.82
C ALA A 25 33.48 23.74 -42.83
N PRO A 26 34.37 23.05 -42.07
CA PRO A 26 34.14 21.70 -41.58
C PRO A 26 33.65 21.60 -40.12
N ALA A 27 33.28 20.36 -39.78
CA ALA A 27 32.88 19.79 -38.49
C ALA A 27 33.15 20.61 -37.21
N GLY A 28 32.05 20.94 -36.50
CA GLY A 28 32.04 21.46 -35.14
C GLY A 28 31.13 20.63 -34.23
N ALA A 29 31.73 20.15 -33.14
CA ALA A 29 31.20 19.52 -31.93
C ALA A 29 29.68 19.33 -31.77
N ALA A 30 29.29 18.10 -31.44
CA ALA A 30 27.96 17.74 -30.95
C ALA A 30 27.58 18.52 -29.68
N ALA A 31 26.54 19.34 -29.77
CA ALA A 31 25.83 19.88 -28.62
C ALA A 31 24.86 18.81 -28.06
N PRO A 32 24.67 18.72 -26.73
CA PRO A 32 23.83 17.68 -26.15
C PRO A 32 22.38 17.90 -26.56
N ALA A 33 21.74 16.84 -27.05
CA ALA A 33 20.30 16.81 -27.27
C ALA A 33 19.59 17.23 -25.97
N GLN A 34 18.88 18.35 -26.00
CA GLN A 34 17.99 18.74 -24.94
C GLN A 34 17.05 17.57 -24.66
N ALA A 35 17.16 17.01 -23.45
CA ALA A 35 16.26 15.98 -22.97
C ALA A 35 14.84 16.52 -23.09
N GLY A 36 14.10 15.98 -24.05
CA GLY A 36 12.70 16.29 -24.24
C GLY A 36 12.00 16.22 -22.89
N ALA A 37 11.37 17.33 -22.51
CA ALA A 37 10.47 17.36 -21.38
C ALA A 37 9.49 16.21 -21.59
N ARG A 38 9.67 15.14 -20.80
CA ARG A 38 8.76 14.00 -20.78
C ARG A 38 7.44 14.61 -20.36
N GLN A 39 6.53 14.81 -21.32
CA GLN A 39 5.17 15.22 -21.03
C GLN A 39 4.66 14.25 -19.97
N GLN A 40 4.54 14.74 -18.74
CA GLN A 40 3.88 14.03 -17.66
C GLN A 40 2.43 13.90 -18.11
N SER A 41 2.10 12.75 -18.67
CA SER A 41 0.72 12.33 -18.84
C SER A 41 0.05 12.40 -17.48
N ALA A 42 -0.91 13.32 -17.32
CA ALA A 42 -1.68 13.48 -16.09
C ALA A 42 -2.34 12.15 -15.68
N PRO A 43 -2.25 11.72 -14.41
CA PRO A 43 -2.95 10.51 -13.97
C PRO A 43 -4.45 10.76 -13.86
N ALA A 44 -5.23 9.72 -14.15
CA ALA A 44 -6.68 9.66 -14.05
C ALA A 44 -7.25 10.24 -12.73
N THR A 45 -8.43 10.85 -12.84
CA THR A 45 -9.15 11.76 -11.93
C THR A 45 -9.63 11.21 -10.58
N ASP A 46 -9.26 9.99 -10.18
CA ASP A 46 -9.96 9.26 -9.11
C ASP A 46 -9.27 9.35 -7.73
N TRP A 47 -8.03 9.84 -7.68
CA TRP A 47 -7.28 10.01 -6.43
C TRP A 47 -7.22 11.47 -6.00
N THR A 48 -7.75 11.76 -4.83
CA THR A 48 -7.73 13.10 -4.22
C THR A 48 -6.83 13.12 -3.00
N ALA A 49 -6.15 14.23 -2.75
CA ALA A 49 -5.40 14.39 -1.51
C ALA A 49 -6.39 14.47 -0.33
N VAL A 50 -6.14 13.70 0.72
CA VAL A 50 -6.80 13.91 2.01
C VAL A 50 -6.36 15.29 2.53
N PRO A 51 -7.30 16.22 2.81
CA PRO A 51 -6.98 17.58 3.22
C PRO A 51 -6.04 17.67 4.43
N GLY A 52 -5.21 18.72 4.42
CA GLY A 52 -4.26 19.03 5.48
C GLY A 52 -2.90 18.32 5.34
N ALA A 53 -1.90 18.86 6.02
CA ALA A 53 -0.55 18.31 6.00
C ALA A 53 -0.43 17.17 7.02
N ALA A 54 -0.54 15.92 6.58
CA ALA A 54 -0.36 14.74 7.43
C ALA A 54 1.10 14.57 7.92
N GLY A 55 2.08 14.95 7.10
CA GLY A 55 3.50 14.67 7.38
C GLY A 55 3.77 13.18 7.51
N ALA A 56 3.08 12.35 6.71
CA ALA A 56 3.06 10.90 6.82
C ALA A 56 4.43 10.29 6.47
N ARG A 57 5.04 9.61 7.44
CA ARG A 57 6.27 8.83 7.30
C ARG A 57 6.00 7.31 7.26
N SER A 58 4.75 6.90 7.08
CA SER A 58 4.32 5.52 6.89
C SER A 58 3.16 5.44 5.89
N GLY A 59 2.76 4.22 5.53
CA GLY A 59 1.42 4.02 4.96
C GLY A 59 0.32 4.35 5.97
N PRO A 60 -0.89 4.68 5.49
CA PRO A 60 -2.04 4.90 6.34
C PRO A 60 -2.56 3.60 6.97
N ALA A 61 -3.41 3.75 7.98
CA ALA A 61 -4.35 2.74 8.43
C ALA A 61 -5.73 3.38 8.57
N SER A 62 -6.80 2.63 8.30
CA SER A 62 -8.16 3.14 8.30
C SER A 62 -9.12 2.19 9.01
N VAL A 63 -10.12 2.74 9.69
CA VAL A 63 -11.21 1.99 10.32
C VAL A 63 -12.45 2.88 10.43
N VAL A 64 -13.65 2.31 10.35
CA VAL A 64 -14.90 3.02 10.64
C VAL A 64 -15.28 2.79 12.10
N TYR A 65 -15.62 3.86 12.82
CA TYR A 65 -16.02 3.78 14.22
C TYR A 65 -17.00 4.91 14.54
N GLY A 66 -18.14 4.56 15.14
CA GLY A 66 -19.20 5.51 15.52
C GLY A 66 -19.70 6.40 14.39
N GLY A 67 -19.79 5.84 13.18
CA GLY A 67 -20.31 6.56 12.02
C GLY A 67 -19.32 7.53 11.37
N GLU A 68 -18.03 7.48 11.72
CA GLU A 68 -16.96 8.22 11.04
C GLU A 68 -15.86 7.28 10.54
N LEU A 69 -15.20 7.65 9.45
CA LEU A 69 -13.95 6.99 9.02
C LEU A 69 -12.77 7.64 9.71
N PHE A 70 -11.98 6.85 10.42
CA PHE A 70 -10.74 7.26 11.05
C PHE A 70 -9.56 6.86 10.17
N LEU A 71 -8.64 7.80 9.93
CA LEU A 71 -7.42 7.59 9.16
C LEU A 71 -6.21 7.93 10.03
N PHE A 72 -5.24 7.02 10.09
CA PHE A 72 -4.05 7.14 10.93
C PHE A 72 -2.77 7.07 10.12
N VAL A 73 -1.77 7.86 10.48
CA VAL A 73 -0.41 7.76 9.94
C VAL A 73 0.62 7.91 11.06
N ARG A 74 1.79 7.30 10.89
CA ARG A 74 2.98 7.70 11.65
C ARG A 74 3.57 8.96 11.00
N ALA A 75 3.81 10.00 11.78
CA ALA A 75 4.51 11.22 11.37
C ALA A 75 5.98 11.24 11.87
N GLY A 76 6.64 12.40 11.75
CA GLY A 76 7.97 12.64 12.32
C GLY A 76 8.05 12.28 13.81
N ASN A 77 9.24 11.91 14.28
CA ASN A 77 9.52 11.52 15.67
C ASN A 77 8.67 10.34 16.20
N GLY A 78 8.00 9.61 15.31
CA GLY A 78 7.18 8.45 15.66
C GLY A 78 5.85 8.82 16.31
N THR A 79 5.38 10.06 16.20
CA THR A 79 4.02 10.46 16.59
C THR A 79 3.00 9.80 15.67
N VAL A 80 1.85 9.39 16.19
CA VAL A 80 0.72 8.96 15.35
C VAL A 80 -0.26 10.11 15.22
N ARG A 81 -0.71 10.40 14.01
CA ARG A 81 -1.73 11.41 13.72
C ARG A 81 -3.00 10.75 13.24
N VAL A 82 -4.13 11.39 13.52
CA VAL A 82 -5.46 10.97 13.13
C VAL A 82 -6.17 12.08 12.36
N ASN A 83 -6.94 11.71 11.35
CA ASN A 83 -7.92 12.56 10.70
C ASN A 83 -9.23 11.76 10.58
N ARG A 84 -10.39 12.42 10.65
CA ARG A 84 -11.69 11.77 10.63
C ARG A 84 -12.50 12.32 9.47
N PHE A 85 -13.25 11.45 8.78
CA PHE A 85 -14.14 11.83 7.69
C PHE A 85 -15.59 11.49 8.06
N SER A 86 -16.44 12.52 8.05
CA SER A 86 -17.88 12.39 8.21
C SER A 86 -18.53 12.31 6.84
N LEU A 87 -19.28 11.23 6.58
CA LEU A 87 -20.05 11.07 5.34
C LEU A 87 -21.17 12.11 5.25
N SER A 88 -21.91 12.30 6.36
CA SER A 88 -23.06 13.20 6.39
C SER A 88 -22.65 14.66 6.19
N ALA A 89 -21.50 15.05 6.73
CA ALA A 89 -20.97 16.40 6.54
C ALA A 89 -20.09 16.54 5.30
N GLY A 90 -19.67 15.44 4.66
CA GLY A 90 -18.77 15.44 3.50
C GLY A 90 -17.39 16.06 3.78
N THR A 91 -16.94 16.08 5.04
CA THR A 91 -15.76 16.86 5.46
C THR A 91 -14.78 16.04 6.30
N TRP A 92 -13.51 16.46 6.22
CA TRP A 92 -12.44 15.98 7.07
C TRP A 92 -12.24 16.91 8.27
N THR A 93 -12.03 16.35 9.46
CA THR A 93 -11.80 17.15 10.68
C THR A 93 -10.43 17.83 10.71
N GLY A 94 -9.49 17.38 9.90
CA GLY A 94 -8.09 17.79 9.92
C GLY A 94 -7.21 16.86 10.77
N TRP A 95 -5.91 16.88 10.47
CA TRP A 95 -4.92 16.00 11.09
C TRP A 95 -4.48 16.48 12.47
N THR A 96 -4.82 15.73 13.52
CA THR A 96 -4.40 15.98 14.90
C THR A 96 -3.49 14.86 15.41
N ALA A 97 -2.72 15.11 16.47
CA ALA A 97 -1.91 14.06 17.09
C ALA A 97 -2.81 13.15 17.96
N VAL A 98 -2.61 11.83 17.86
CA VAL A 98 -3.16 10.89 18.85
C VAL A 98 -2.41 11.13 20.16
N PRO A 99 -3.10 11.41 21.29
CA PRO A 99 -2.47 11.72 22.56
C PRO A 99 -1.45 10.67 23.04
N GLY A 100 -0.40 11.16 23.69
CA GLY A 100 0.65 10.35 24.32
C GLY A 100 1.84 10.00 23.42
N THR A 101 2.90 9.50 24.03
CA THR A 101 4.19 9.23 23.37
C THR A 101 4.32 7.77 22.97
N THR A 102 4.21 7.48 21.67
CA THR A 102 4.29 6.11 21.13
C THR A 102 5.68 5.72 20.59
N ARG A 103 6.47 6.71 20.12
CA ARG A 103 7.76 6.50 19.43
C ARG A 103 7.67 5.39 18.37
N ALA A 104 6.60 5.42 17.58
CA ALA A 104 6.32 4.39 16.59
C ALA A 104 7.39 4.38 15.49
N THR A 105 7.72 3.18 15.04
CA THR A 105 8.64 2.91 13.92
C THR A 105 7.97 2.19 12.75
N SER A 106 6.71 1.81 12.91
CA SER A 106 5.89 1.18 11.88
C SER A 106 4.72 2.06 11.46
N ALA A 107 4.04 1.66 10.38
CA ALA A 107 2.66 2.10 10.15
C ALA A 107 1.76 1.64 11.33
N PRO A 108 0.70 2.41 11.64
CA PRO A 108 -0.32 1.97 12.57
C PRO A 108 -1.15 0.80 11.99
N ALA A 109 -1.86 0.10 12.87
CA ALA A 109 -3.00 -0.74 12.52
C ALA A 109 -4.17 -0.38 13.42
N ALA A 110 -5.39 -0.41 12.89
CA ALA A 110 -6.58 -0.02 13.63
C ALA A 110 -7.70 -1.06 13.44
N THR A 111 -8.46 -1.32 14.49
CA THR A 111 -9.68 -2.13 14.46
C THR A 111 -10.62 -1.66 15.57
N VAL A 112 -11.91 -1.99 15.48
CA VAL A 112 -12.86 -1.76 16.58
C VAL A 112 -13.12 -3.09 17.28
N TYR A 113 -13.08 -3.09 18.61
CA TYR A 113 -13.32 -4.28 19.43
C TYR A 113 -13.85 -3.85 20.81
N GLY A 114 -14.83 -4.59 21.35
CA GLY A 114 -15.37 -4.32 22.69
C GLY A 114 -15.93 -2.91 22.88
N GLY A 115 -16.42 -2.28 21.80
CA GLY A 115 -16.93 -0.91 21.82
C GLY A 115 -15.86 0.18 21.86
N GLU A 116 -14.59 -0.15 21.64
CA GLU A 116 -13.47 0.80 21.58
C GLU A 116 -12.76 0.68 20.21
N LEU A 117 -12.20 1.78 19.70
CA LEU A 117 -11.21 1.70 18.64
C LEU A 117 -9.86 1.35 19.25
N HIS A 118 -9.21 0.30 18.75
CA HIS A 118 -7.88 -0.12 19.14
C HIS A 118 -6.86 0.27 18.06
N LEU A 119 -5.82 0.99 18.46
CA LEU A 119 -4.74 1.43 17.59
C LEU A 119 -3.41 0.80 18.03
N PHE A 120 -2.70 0.17 17.10
CA PHE A 120 -1.45 -0.55 17.36
C PHE A 120 -0.28 0.01 16.57
N THR A 121 0.88 0.07 17.19
CA THR A 121 2.16 0.43 16.53
C THR A 121 3.30 -0.43 17.05
N ARG A 122 4.40 -0.48 16.31
CA ARG A 122 5.64 -1.16 16.72
C ARG A 122 6.74 -0.14 17.02
N THR A 123 7.42 -0.31 18.15
CA THR A 123 8.61 0.49 18.54
C THR A 123 9.90 -0.09 17.96
N THR A 124 11.03 0.62 18.08
CA THR A 124 12.35 0.17 17.60
C THR A 124 12.72 -1.24 18.09
N ASN A 125 12.43 -1.52 19.37
CA ASN A 125 12.75 -2.79 20.03
C ASN A 125 11.77 -3.92 19.67
N GLY A 126 10.83 -3.68 18.76
CA GLY A 126 9.85 -4.67 18.34
C GLY A 126 8.71 -4.90 19.33
N THR A 127 8.54 -4.03 20.33
CA THR A 127 7.37 -4.02 21.22
C THR A 127 6.16 -3.49 20.46
N ILE A 128 5.01 -4.14 20.60
CA ILE A 128 3.74 -3.59 20.12
C ILE A 128 3.13 -2.74 21.22
N LYS A 129 2.79 -1.50 20.89
CA LYS A 129 2.05 -0.58 21.75
C LYS A 129 0.60 -0.52 21.28
N THR A 130 -0.33 -0.37 22.21
CA THR A 130 -1.75 -0.17 21.96
C THR A 130 -2.23 1.13 22.61
N ASN A 131 -3.15 1.84 21.96
CA ASN A 131 -3.91 2.95 22.55
C ASN A 131 -5.37 2.80 22.10
N ARG A 132 -6.32 3.07 22.99
CA ARG A 132 -7.74 2.83 22.74
C ARG A 132 -8.52 4.13 22.82
N LEU A 133 -9.52 4.28 21.96
CA LEU A 133 -10.42 5.42 21.95
C LEU A 133 -11.85 4.96 22.30
N THR A 134 -12.38 5.53 23.37
CA THR A 134 -13.80 5.45 23.72
C THR A 134 -14.50 6.68 23.13
N LEU A 135 -15.45 6.47 22.22
CA LEU A 135 -16.02 7.58 21.46
C LEU A 135 -16.97 8.44 22.28
N SER A 136 -17.81 7.81 23.13
CA SER A 136 -18.80 8.51 23.96
C SER A 136 -18.20 9.57 24.87
N THR A 137 -16.94 9.38 25.28
CA THR A 137 -16.17 10.34 26.09
C THR A 137 -15.02 10.98 25.34
N ASN A 138 -14.85 10.67 24.04
CA ASN A 138 -13.72 11.05 23.19
C ASN A 138 -12.35 10.92 23.89
N THR A 139 -12.17 9.87 24.69
CA THR A 139 -11.01 9.70 25.57
C THR A 139 -10.07 8.62 25.05
N TRP A 140 -8.77 8.93 25.02
CA TRP A 140 -7.72 7.95 24.73
C TRP A 140 -7.16 7.37 26.03
N THR A 141 -6.96 6.05 26.07
CA THR A 141 -6.40 5.39 27.26
C THR A 141 -4.93 5.69 27.51
N GLY A 142 -4.23 6.23 26.51
CA GLY A 142 -2.78 6.33 26.49
C GLY A 142 -2.12 5.06 25.95
N TRP A 143 -0.85 5.20 25.54
CA TRP A 143 -0.09 4.12 24.90
C TRP A 143 0.50 3.15 25.93
N THR A 144 0.03 1.91 25.93
CA THR A 144 0.55 0.83 26.77
C THR A 144 1.16 -0.28 25.92
N ALA A 145 2.02 -1.12 26.51
CA ALA A 145 2.55 -2.28 25.80
C ALA A 145 1.51 -3.39 25.72
N VAL A 146 1.37 -4.02 24.55
CA VAL A 146 0.73 -5.33 24.45
C VAL A 146 1.64 -6.33 25.16
N PRO A 147 1.15 -7.08 26.17
CA PRO A 147 1.95 -8.01 26.95
C PRO A 147 2.67 -9.06 26.10
N GLY A 148 3.83 -9.50 26.61
CA GLY A 148 4.67 -10.54 26.02
C GLY A 148 5.69 -10.03 24.99
N THR A 149 6.61 -10.91 24.61
CA THR A 149 7.74 -10.58 23.73
C THR A 149 7.49 -11.13 22.32
N THR A 150 7.26 -10.25 21.35
CA THR A 150 7.06 -10.63 19.95
C THR A 150 8.32 -10.46 19.08
N ARG A 151 9.26 -9.59 19.48
CA ARG A 151 10.43 -9.16 18.66
C ARG A 151 10.01 -8.84 17.21
N ALA A 152 8.90 -8.11 17.08
CA ALA A 152 8.31 -7.82 15.78
C ALA A 152 9.27 -6.96 14.93
N THR A 153 9.32 -7.23 13.64
CA THR A 153 10.06 -6.44 12.64
C THR A 153 9.16 -5.84 11.56
N SER A 154 7.84 -6.05 11.65
CA SER A 154 6.86 -5.42 10.78
C SER A 154 5.90 -4.50 11.55
N ALA A 155 5.09 -3.75 10.79
CA ALA A 155 3.84 -3.22 11.31
C ALA A 155 2.92 -4.36 11.78
N PRO A 156 2.09 -4.12 12.81
CA PRO A 156 1.03 -5.05 13.17
C PRO A 156 -0.08 -5.09 12.11
N ALA A 157 -0.88 -6.14 12.12
CA ALA A 157 -2.21 -6.19 11.52
C ALA A 157 -3.21 -6.61 12.59
N ALA A 158 -4.42 -6.05 12.57
CA ALA A 158 -5.46 -6.35 13.54
C ALA A 158 -6.79 -6.63 12.84
N THR A 159 -7.54 -7.60 13.34
CA THR A 159 -8.92 -7.89 12.91
C THR A 159 -9.70 -8.50 14.07
N VAL A 160 -11.02 -8.55 13.98
CA VAL A 160 -11.87 -9.22 14.99
C VAL A 160 -12.50 -10.44 14.36
N TYR A 161 -12.40 -11.58 15.04
CA TYR A 161 -12.96 -12.85 14.59
C TYR A 161 -13.35 -13.72 15.78
N GLY A 162 -14.59 -14.23 15.76
CA GLY A 162 -15.17 -15.04 16.83
C GLY A 162 -15.18 -14.38 18.21
N GLY A 163 -15.47 -13.07 18.26
CA GLY A 163 -15.56 -12.35 19.53
C GLY A 163 -14.21 -12.02 20.18
N GLU A 164 -13.10 -12.22 19.47
CA GLU A 164 -11.76 -11.84 19.93
C GLU A 164 -11.10 -10.88 18.94
N LEU A 165 -10.24 -9.99 19.44
CA LEU A 165 -9.33 -9.22 18.58
C LEU A 165 -8.07 -10.05 18.33
N HIS A 166 -7.74 -10.28 17.07
CA HIS A 166 -6.54 -10.98 16.63
C HIS A 166 -5.51 -9.98 16.14
N LEU A 167 -4.31 -10.04 16.71
CA LEU A 167 -3.17 -9.20 16.34
C LEU A 167 -2.07 -10.06 15.72
N PHE A 168 -1.52 -9.62 14.59
CA PHE A 168 -0.48 -10.35 13.87
C PHE A 168 0.75 -9.49 13.62
N THR A 169 1.93 -10.08 13.75
CA THR A 169 3.22 -9.43 13.45
C THR A 169 4.15 -10.41 12.77
N ARG A 170 5.16 -9.90 12.06
CA ARG A 170 6.23 -10.69 11.47
C ARG A 170 7.52 -10.52 12.29
N THR A 171 8.26 -11.60 12.50
CA THR A 171 9.62 -11.62 13.08
C THR A 171 10.71 -11.60 12.00
N THR A 172 11.98 -11.42 12.39
CA THR A 172 13.12 -11.32 11.46
C THR A 172 13.21 -12.48 10.46
N ASN A 173 12.99 -13.71 10.92
CA ASN A 173 12.99 -14.94 10.12
C ASN A 173 11.74 -15.13 9.25
N GLY A 174 10.81 -14.16 9.23
CA GLY A 174 9.59 -14.23 8.42
C GLY A 174 8.48 -15.12 8.99
N THR A 175 8.58 -15.56 10.25
CA THR A 175 7.47 -16.19 10.98
C THR A 175 6.41 -15.14 11.30
N ILE A 176 5.14 -15.52 11.14
CA ILE A 176 4.02 -14.70 11.63
C ILE A 176 3.66 -15.13 13.04
N LYS A 177 3.61 -14.17 13.97
CA LYS A 177 3.16 -14.36 15.35
C LYS A 177 1.75 -13.82 15.48
N THR A 178 0.93 -14.46 16.32
CA THR A 178 -0.42 -14.02 16.67
C THR A 178 -0.54 -13.85 18.18
N ASN A 179 -1.35 -12.88 18.62
CA ASN A 179 -1.78 -12.70 20.00
C ASN A 179 -3.22 -12.21 19.98
N ARG A 180 -4.05 -12.73 20.89
CA ARG A 180 -5.49 -12.47 20.89
C ARG A 180 -5.88 -11.74 22.17
N LEU A 181 -6.72 -10.73 22.04
CA LEU A 181 -7.39 -10.11 23.17
C LEU A 181 -8.79 -10.71 23.30
N THR A 182 -9.01 -11.41 24.41
CA THR A 182 -10.25 -12.13 24.69
C THR A 182 -11.37 -11.18 25.14
N ALA A 183 -12.60 -11.69 25.23
CA ALA A 183 -13.74 -10.93 25.80
C ALA A 183 -13.49 -10.52 27.26
N ALA A 184 -12.72 -11.31 28.01
CA ALA A 184 -12.30 -11.01 29.37
C ALA A 184 -11.19 -9.93 29.45
N ARG A 185 -10.84 -9.29 28.32
CA ARG A 185 -9.77 -8.28 28.20
C ARG A 185 -8.38 -8.80 28.60
N THR A 186 -8.15 -10.10 28.43
CA THR A 186 -6.85 -10.73 28.66
C THR A 186 -6.17 -11.05 27.34
N TRP A 187 -4.85 -10.86 27.28
CA TRP A 187 -4.04 -11.24 26.13
C TRP A 187 -3.63 -12.71 26.23
N SER A 188 -3.84 -13.48 25.16
CA SER A 188 -3.51 -14.91 25.12
C SER A 188 -2.00 -15.20 25.16
N GLY A 189 -1.18 -14.19 24.90
CA GLY A 189 0.26 -14.36 24.67
C GLY A 189 0.58 -14.62 23.20
N TRP A 190 1.82 -14.33 22.82
CA TRP A 190 2.30 -14.43 21.44
C TRP A 190 2.67 -15.87 21.07
N THR A 191 2.00 -16.43 20.07
CA THR A 191 2.29 -17.76 19.51
C THR A 191 2.60 -17.67 18.02
N ALA A 192 3.22 -18.70 17.44
CA ALA A 192 3.44 -18.73 15.99
C ALA A 192 2.17 -19.18 15.26
N VAL A 193 1.83 -18.48 14.18
CA VAL A 193 0.89 -19.01 13.19
C VAL A 193 1.58 -20.20 12.52
N PRO A 194 0.95 -21.40 12.48
CA PRO A 194 1.55 -22.59 11.92
C PRO A 194 2.00 -22.45 10.46
N GLY A 195 3.05 -23.18 10.10
CA GLY A 195 3.60 -23.28 8.76
C GLY A 195 4.68 -22.24 8.41
N THR A 196 5.35 -22.47 7.27
CA THR A 196 6.50 -21.68 6.83
C THR A 196 6.10 -20.66 5.77
N THR A 197 6.01 -19.39 6.14
CA THR A 197 5.64 -18.30 5.23
C THR A 197 6.81 -17.72 4.45
N ARG A 198 8.00 -17.62 5.08
CA ARG A 198 9.14 -16.78 4.62
C ARG A 198 8.69 -15.36 4.26
N ALA A 199 7.79 -14.79 5.06
CA ALA A 199 7.23 -13.47 4.80
C ALA A 199 8.33 -12.40 4.83
N THR A 200 8.22 -11.40 3.97
CA THR A 200 9.08 -10.20 3.95
C THR A 200 8.29 -8.89 4.09
N SER A 201 6.96 -8.96 4.20
CA SER A 201 6.11 -7.82 4.52
C SER A 201 5.46 -7.93 5.89
N ALA A 202 4.81 -6.85 6.32
CA ALA A 202 3.77 -6.92 7.34
C ALA A 202 2.63 -7.85 6.87
N PRO A 203 1.95 -8.54 7.80
CA PRO A 203 0.72 -9.25 7.49
C PRO A 203 -0.42 -8.28 7.16
N ALA A 204 -1.46 -8.79 6.50
CA ALA A 204 -2.80 -8.23 6.48
C ALA A 204 -3.80 -9.29 6.91
N ALA A 205 -4.86 -8.91 7.60
CA ALA A 205 -5.88 -9.83 8.08
C ALA A 205 -7.28 -9.29 7.81
N THR A 206 -8.20 -10.17 7.43
CA THR A 206 -9.63 -9.86 7.30
C THR A 206 -10.45 -11.13 7.53
N VAL A 207 -11.76 -11.01 7.71
CA VAL A 207 -12.66 -12.16 7.85
C VAL A 207 -13.55 -12.24 6.63
N TYR A 208 -13.61 -13.42 6.00
CA TYR A 208 -14.39 -13.67 4.80
C TYR A 208 -14.84 -15.12 4.76
N GLY A 209 -16.07 -15.38 4.30
CA GLY A 209 -16.59 -16.75 4.14
C GLY A 209 -16.57 -17.58 5.42
N GLY A 210 -16.68 -16.92 6.59
CA GLY A 210 -16.64 -17.57 7.91
C GLY A 210 -15.25 -17.89 8.44
N GLU A 211 -14.17 -17.52 7.73
CA GLU A 211 -12.78 -17.80 8.09
C GLU A 211 -12.01 -16.48 8.32
N LEU A 212 -11.00 -16.47 9.18
CA LEU A 212 -10.01 -15.40 9.19
C LEU A 212 -8.96 -15.69 8.11
N HIS A 213 -8.78 -14.75 7.20
CA HIS A 213 -7.77 -14.80 6.16
C HIS A 213 -6.58 -13.93 6.54
N LEU A 214 -5.39 -14.52 6.50
CA LEU A 214 -4.11 -13.85 6.72
C LEU A 214 -3.31 -13.82 5.42
N PHE A 215 -2.73 -12.68 5.09
CA PHE A 215 -1.96 -12.48 3.87
C PHE A 215 -0.57 -11.90 4.16
N THR A 216 0.42 -12.34 3.41
CA THR A 216 1.78 -11.80 3.47
C THR A 216 2.40 -11.80 2.08
N ARG A 217 3.47 -11.03 1.90
CA ARG A 217 4.28 -11.01 0.69
C ARG A 217 5.63 -11.68 0.94
N THR A 218 6.12 -12.47 0.00
CA THR A 218 7.47 -13.06 -0.02
C THR A 218 8.45 -12.20 -0.81
N THR A 219 9.75 -12.53 -0.78
CA THR A 219 10.82 -11.76 -1.45
C THR A 219 10.57 -11.52 -2.95
N ASN A 220 10.09 -12.54 -3.65
CA ASN A 220 9.74 -12.49 -5.09
C ASN A 220 8.42 -11.73 -5.38
N GLY A 221 7.76 -11.17 -4.38
CA GLY A 221 6.52 -10.42 -4.55
C GLY A 221 5.26 -11.27 -4.72
N THR A 222 5.32 -12.59 -4.45
CA THR A 222 4.14 -13.45 -4.36
C THR A 222 3.37 -13.13 -3.08
N ILE A 223 2.04 -13.10 -3.16
CA ILE A 223 1.17 -13.02 -1.98
C ILE A 223 0.84 -14.45 -1.54
N ARG A 224 1.00 -14.74 -0.26
CA ARG A 224 0.61 -16.01 0.36
C ARG A 224 -0.56 -15.80 1.31
N THR A 225 -1.47 -16.76 1.35
CA THR A 225 -2.63 -16.77 2.24
C THR A 225 -2.61 -17.97 3.17
N ASN A 226 -3.12 -17.81 4.38
CA ASN A 226 -3.42 -18.89 5.33
C ASN A 226 -4.72 -18.53 6.05
N ARG A 227 -5.58 -19.51 6.27
CA ARG A 227 -6.92 -19.30 6.82
C ARG A 227 -7.07 -20.01 8.15
N LEU A 228 -7.73 -19.36 9.11
CA LEU A 228 -8.11 -19.93 10.39
C LEU A 228 -9.61 -20.17 10.42
N THR A 229 -9.98 -21.41 10.70
CA THR A 229 -11.35 -21.80 11.06
C THR A 229 -11.44 -21.92 12.57
N LEU A 230 -12.23 -21.06 13.21
CA LEU A 230 -12.29 -21.02 14.67
C LEU A 230 -12.94 -22.25 15.31
N SER A 231 -14.01 -22.79 14.71
CA SER A 231 -14.74 -23.93 15.28
C SER A 231 -13.87 -25.18 15.49
N THR A 232 -12.83 -25.33 14.66
CA THR A 232 -11.85 -26.42 14.76
C THR A 232 -10.45 -25.94 15.18
N ASN A 233 -10.29 -24.64 15.43
CA ASN A 233 -9.01 -23.97 15.69
C ASN A 233 -7.88 -24.40 14.73
N THR A 234 -8.21 -24.57 13.45
CA THR A 234 -7.30 -25.16 12.44
C THR A 234 -6.87 -24.12 11.42
N TRP A 235 -5.57 -24.12 11.10
CA TRP A 235 -5.00 -23.35 10.01
C TRP A 235 -4.90 -24.19 8.74
N THR A 236 -5.29 -23.65 7.60
CA THR A 236 -5.21 -24.38 6.31
C THR A 236 -3.79 -24.62 5.82
N GLY A 237 -2.81 -23.89 6.37
CA GLY A 237 -1.45 -23.82 5.84
C GLY A 237 -1.30 -22.72 4.80
N TRP A 238 -0.05 -22.31 4.55
CA TRP A 238 0.28 -21.19 3.68
C TRP A 238 0.32 -21.59 2.21
N THR A 239 -0.62 -21.11 1.41
CA THR A 239 -0.67 -21.30 -0.04
C THR A 239 -0.41 -19.98 -0.77
N ALA A 240 -0.04 -20.03 -2.06
CA ALA A 240 0.08 -18.83 -2.87
C ALA A 240 -1.32 -18.36 -3.32
N VAL A 241 -1.54 -17.05 -3.29
CA VAL A 241 -2.61 -16.45 -4.09
C VAL A 241 -2.19 -16.60 -5.56
N PRO A 242 -3.06 -17.13 -6.45
CA PRO A 242 -2.76 -17.30 -7.86
C PRO A 242 -2.31 -16.02 -8.56
N ASP A 243 -1.62 -16.21 -9.67
CA ASP A 243 -1.05 -15.18 -10.54
C ASP A 243 0.04 -14.30 -9.90
N THR A 244 0.86 -13.66 -10.74
CA THR A 244 1.98 -12.83 -10.27
C THR A 244 1.59 -11.36 -10.18
N THR A 245 1.59 -10.81 -8.96
CA THR A 245 1.42 -9.36 -8.75
C THR A 245 2.75 -8.59 -8.83
N ARG A 246 3.88 -9.28 -8.55
CA ARG A 246 5.21 -8.65 -8.32
C ARG A 246 5.10 -7.50 -7.31
N ALA A 247 4.37 -7.74 -6.22
CA ALA A 247 4.14 -6.75 -5.19
C ALA A 247 5.47 -6.32 -4.56
N THR A 248 5.56 -5.04 -4.20
CA THR A 248 6.67 -4.45 -3.44
C THR A 248 6.22 -3.88 -2.10
N SER A 249 4.92 -3.92 -1.79
CA SER A 249 4.39 -3.58 -0.47
C SER A 249 3.83 -4.79 0.28
N ALA A 250 3.47 -4.57 1.55
CA ALA A 250 2.50 -5.43 2.22
C ALA A 250 1.15 -5.39 1.48
N PRO A 251 0.35 -6.48 1.53
CA PRO A 251 -1.02 -6.45 1.07
C PRO A 251 -1.89 -5.59 2.01
N ALA A 252 -2.98 -5.06 1.50
CA ALA A 252 -4.18 -4.71 2.26
C ALA A 252 -5.30 -5.68 1.89
N ALA A 253 -6.19 -5.96 2.83
CA ALA A 253 -7.31 -6.86 2.63
C ALA A 253 -8.58 -6.26 3.23
N THR A 254 -9.69 -6.34 2.50
CA THR A 254 -11.01 -5.92 2.97
C THR A 254 -12.10 -6.74 2.28
N VAL A 255 -13.31 -6.72 2.81
CA VAL A 255 -14.47 -7.35 2.18
C VAL A 255 -15.41 -6.25 1.69
N TYR A 256 -15.79 -6.32 0.42
CA TYR A 256 -16.65 -5.36 -0.24
C TYR A 256 -17.44 -6.06 -1.35
N GLY A 257 -18.70 -5.67 -1.56
CA GLY A 257 -19.54 -6.27 -2.62
C GLY A 257 -19.71 -7.79 -2.51
N GLY A 258 -19.57 -8.37 -1.30
CA GLY A 258 -19.62 -9.82 -1.10
C GLY A 258 -18.35 -10.57 -1.50
N GLU A 259 -17.26 -9.88 -1.84
CA GLU A 259 -15.97 -10.46 -2.22
C GLU A 259 -14.87 -10.01 -1.25
N LEU A 260 -13.81 -10.81 -1.10
CA LEU A 260 -12.58 -10.36 -0.44
C LEU A 260 -11.67 -9.70 -1.46
N HIS A 261 -11.34 -8.43 -1.25
CA HIS A 261 -10.43 -7.67 -2.09
C HIS A 261 -9.04 -7.61 -1.44
N LEU A 262 -8.02 -7.97 -2.22
CA LEU A 262 -6.63 -7.68 -1.93
C LEU A 262 -6.15 -6.48 -2.71
N PHE A 263 -5.27 -5.69 -2.10
CA PHE A 263 -4.57 -4.60 -2.77
C PHE A 263 -3.08 -4.64 -2.47
N THR A 264 -2.25 -4.43 -3.49
CA THR A 264 -0.80 -4.36 -3.35
C THR A 264 -0.25 -3.23 -4.21
N ARG A 265 0.93 -2.72 -3.86
CA ARG A 265 1.66 -1.74 -4.66
C ARG A 265 2.78 -2.43 -5.43
N THR A 266 3.00 -2.04 -6.68
CA THR A 266 4.16 -2.45 -7.50
C THR A 266 5.31 -1.44 -7.42
N THR A 267 6.48 -1.75 -8.00
CA THR A 267 7.66 -0.87 -7.98
C THR A 267 7.34 0.57 -8.44
N ASN A 268 6.55 0.71 -9.50
CA ASN A 268 6.18 2.00 -10.11
C ASN A 268 5.09 2.75 -9.33
N GLY A 269 4.68 2.24 -8.17
CA GLY A 269 3.64 2.86 -7.35
C GLY A 269 2.21 2.60 -7.84
N THR A 270 2.01 1.73 -8.84
CA THR A 270 0.68 1.28 -9.26
C THR A 270 0.06 0.41 -8.16
N ILE A 271 -1.21 0.64 -7.85
CA ILE A 271 -1.99 -0.26 -7.00
C ILE A 271 -2.61 -1.34 -7.87
N LYS A 272 -2.46 -2.61 -7.49
CA LYS A 272 -3.11 -3.76 -8.10
C LYS A 272 -4.11 -4.38 -7.14
N THR A 273 -5.24 -4.84 -7.66
CA THR A 273 -6.26 -5.57 -6.91
C THR A 273 -6.49 -6.97 -7.45
N ASN A 274 -6.83 -7.91 -6.57
CA ASN A 274 -7.32 -9.25 -6.90
C ASN A 274 -8.41 -9.63 -5.91
N ARG A 275 -9.45 -10.30 -6.38
CA ARG A 275 -10.67 -10.55 -5.62
C ARG A 275 -10.88 -12.04 -5.46
N LEU A 276 -11.19 -12.48 -4.26
CA LEU A 276 -11.68 -13.83 -4.00
C LEU A 276 -13.21 -13.77 -3.99
N THR A 277 -13.81 -14.40 -5.00
CA THR A 277 -15.26 -14.41 -5.20
C THR A 277 -15.98 -15.30 -4.19
N ALA A 278 -17.31 -15.24 -4.15
CA ALA A 278 -18.13 -16.16 -3.36
C ALA A 278 -17.92 -17.63 -3.75
N ALA A 279 -17.59 -17.90 -5.03
CA ALA A 279 -17.24 -19.23 -5.54
C ALA A 279 -15.83 -19.70 -5.14
N ARG A 280 -15.12 -18.95 -4.27
CA ARG A 280 -13.75 -19.23 -3.81
C ARG A 280 -12.71 -19.27 -4.94
N THR A 281 -12.95 -18.52 -6.01
CA THR A 281 -12.01 -18.35 -7.13
C THR A 281 -11.37 -16.97 -7.09
N TRP A 282 -10.09 -16.87 -7.44
CA TRP A 282 -9.41 -15.59 -7.59
C TRP A 282 -9.69 -14.99 -8.96
N SER A 283 -10.03 -13.71 -9.02
CA SER A 283 -10.36 -13.00 -10.27
C SER A 283 -9.16 -12.66 -11.14
N GLY A 284 -7.94 -12.83 -10.62
CA GLY A 284 -6.70 -12.36 -11.23
C GLY A 284 -6.37 -10.91 -10.85
N TRP A 285 -5.10 -10.55 -10.97
CA TRP A 285 -4.60 -9.22 -10.61
C TRP A 285 -4.83 -8.19 -11.71
N THR A 286 -5.56 -7.13 -11.40
CA THR A 286 -5.81 -5.97 -12.28
C THR A 286 -5.25 -4.69 -11.66
N ALA A 287 -4.94 -3.70 -12.49
CA ALA A 287 -4.53 -2.39 -11.99
C ALA A 287 -5.75 -1.59 -11.52
N VAL A 288 -5.65 -0.96 -10.35
CA VAL A 288 -6.59 0.08 -9.95
C VAL A 288 -6.19 1.37 -10.66
N PRO A 289 -7.11 2.08 -11.34
CA PRO A 289 -6.81 3.39 -11.93
C PRO A 289 -6.22 4.38 -10.92
N GLY A 290 -5.19 5.12 -11.36
CA GLY A 290 -4.46 6.10 -10.53
C GLY A 290 -3.61 5.48 -9.39
N PRO A 291 -3.13 6.33 -8.45
CA PRO A 291 -2.09 7.28 -8.78
C PRO A 291 -0.81 6.52 -9.16
N ALA A 292 -0.25 6.80 -10.33
CA ALA A 292 1.13 6.44 -10.58
C ALA A 292 2.00 7.15 -9.52
N GLY A 293 2.68 6.40 -8.66
CA GLY A 293 3.52 6.97 -7.61
C GLY A 293 3.02 6.86 -6.16
N ALA A 294 2.12 5.92 -5.84
CA ALA A 294 1.95 5.53 -4.43
C ALA A 294 3.33 5.19 -3.83
N ALA A 295 3.57 5.59 -2.59
CA ALA A 295 4.85 5.45 -1.89
C ALA A 295 4.73 4.57 -0.63
N SER A 296 3.58 3.93 -0.40
CA SER A 296 3.34 3.02 0.72
C SER A 296 2.49 1.81 0.29
N ALA A 297 2.37 0.84 1.19
CA ALA A 297 1.26 -0.11 1.12
C ALA A 297 -0.08 0.65 1.11
N PRO A 298 -1.10 0.13 0.40
CA PRO A 298 -2.45 0.66 0.51
C PRO A 298 -3.03 0.37 1.91
N ALA A 299 -4.00 1.18 2.30
CA ALA A 299 -4.96 0.85 3.35
C ALA A 299 -6.37 0.88 2.76
N THR A 300 -7.27 0.11 3.34
CA THR A 300 -8.64 -0.06 2.85
C THR A 300 -9.63 0.01 3.98
N THR A 301 -10.80 0.58 3.74
CA THR A 301 -11.97 0.43 4.59
C THR A 301 -13.24 0.59 3.77
N VAL A 302 -14.35 0.00 4.21
CA VAL A 302 -15.65 0.20 3.59
C VAL A 302 -16.43 1.18 4.45
N TYR A 303 -16.95 2.24 3.83
CA TYR A 303 -17.66 3.31 4.54
C TYR A 303 -18.69 3.94 3.61
N GLY A 304 -19.94 4.03 4.07
CA GLY A 304 -21.03 4.59 3.26
C GLY A 304 -21.40 3.74 2.04
N GLY A 305 -21.14 2.43 2.10
CA GLY A 305 -21.38 1.54 0.96
C GLY A 305 -20.33 1.61 -0.14
N GLU A 306 -19.23 2.35 0.05
CA GLU A 306 -18.12 2.44 -0.89
C GLU A 306 -16.84 1.83 -0.29
N LEU A 307 -15.97 1.27 -1.14
CA LEU A 307 -14.61 0.89 -0.75
C LEU A 307 -13.69 2.11 -0.86
N HIS A 308 -13.07 2.50 0.24
CA HIS A 308 -12.09 3.58 0.30
C HIS A 308 -10.67 2.99 0.32
N LEU A 309 -9.82 3.47 -0.59
CA LEU A 309 -8.39 3.17 -0.66
C LEU A 309 -7.60 4.39 -0.21
N PHE A 310 -6.52 4.16 0.56
CA PHE A 310 -5.60 5.21 0.98
C PHE A 310 -4.16 4.82 0.73
N VAL A 311 -3.35 5.77 0.27
CA VAL A 311 -1.89 5.60 0.13
C VAL A 311 -1.16 6.86 0.57
N ARG A 312 0.07 6.71 1.06
CA ARG A 312 1.00 7.85 1.10
C ARG A 312 1.51 8.09 -0.32
N GLY A 313 1.47 9.33 -0.79
CA GLY A 313 2.04 9.78 -2.05
C GLY A 313 3.21 10.75 -1.86
N ALA A 314 3.49 11.56 -2.88
CA ALA A 314 4.53 12.58 -2.84
C ALA A 314 4.28 13.64 -1.75
N GLY A 315 5.37 14.23 -1.23
CA GLY A 315 5.31 15.30 -0.23
C GLY A 315 4.72 14.86 1.12
N ASP A 316 4.85 13.59 1.48
CA ASP A 316 4.31 13.00 2.72
C ASP A 316 2.80 13.23 2.91
N ARG A 317 2.06 13.40 1.81
CA ARG A 317 0.60 13.51 1.78
C ARG A 317 -0.06 12.15 1.70
N VAL A 318 -1.29 12.08 2.21
CA VAL A 318 -2.16 10.92 2.04
C VAL A 318 -3.13 11.21 0.90
N TYR A 319 -3.28 10.25 -0.02
CA TYR A 319 -4.23 10.28 -1.11
C TYR A 319 -5.30 9.22 -0.86
N GLN A 320 -6.51 9.51 -1.30
CA GLN A 320 -7.65 8.62 -1.23
C GLN A 320 -8.27 8.40 -2.60
N ALA A 321 -8.82 7.22 -2.83
CA ALA A 321 -9.74 6.94 -3.94
C ALA A 321 -10.89 6.08 -3.44
N ARG A 322 -11.99 6.13 -4.17
CA ARG A 322 -13.15 5.26 -3.96
C ARG A 322 -13.20 4.24 -5.08
N VAL A 323 -13.51 3.00 -4.74
CA VAL A 323 -13.68 1.91 -5.71
C VAL A 323 -15.09 1.38 -5.55
N GLY A 324 -15.86 1.43 -6.65
CA GLY A 324 -17.23 0.92 -6.69
C GLY A 324 -18.32 1.99 -6.74
N GLY A 325 -18.22 2.90 -7.71
CA GLY A 325 -19.36 3.62 -8.29
C GLY A 325 -19.60 3.14 -9.71
#